data_AF-A0A2V8XJT9-F1
#
_entry.id   AF-A0A2V8XJT9-F1
#
_cell.length_a   1.000
_cell.length_b   1.000
_cell.length_c   1.000
_cell.angle_alpha   90.00
_cell.angle_beta   90.00
_cell.angle_gamma   90.00
#
_symmetry.space_group_name_H-M   'P 1'
#
loop_
_entity.id
_entity.type
_entity.pdbx_description
1 polymer ?
#
loop_
_entity_poly.entity_id
_entity_poly.type
_entity_poly.pdbx_seq_one_letter_code
_entity_poly.pdbx_strand_id
1 'polypeptide(L)'
;MIGERLPWIAEDPASLRLFELAEKVAVAPTTLLITGESGTGKDHLSRLVHELGPRRDAPYLKIDCASLPPQLVESELFGHERGAFTGAVERKLGRLELGGNGTIVLDEVAALSPGAQSKLLRVLQERAFERLGGTETLHIEARLVALTNVDLPAAVQAGSFREDLYFRLNVLTLTVPPLRERRADILPLAVHLLVTLRSVHGRPCAE
;
A
#
# COMPACT_ATOMS: atom_id res chain seq x y z
N MET A 1 -6.70 7.69 22.00
CA MET A 1 -5.24 7.70 21.73
C MET A 1 -5.08 8.01 20.25
N ILE A 2 -4.99 9.30 19.92
CA ILE A 2 -4.88 9.80 18.53
C ILE A 2 -3.45 9.46 18.07
N GLY A 3 -3.33 8.91 16.86
CA GLY A 3 -2.13 8.25 16.34
C GLY A 3 -0.85 9.07 16.52
N GLU A 4 0.15 8.47 17.18
CA GLU A 4 1.52 8.95 17.11
C GLU A 4 1.96 8.89 15.65
N ARG A 5 2.21 10.07 15.06
CA ARG A 5 2.94 10.20 13.80
C ARG A 5 4.29 9.52 14.00
N LEU A 6 4.49 8.38 13.34
CA LEU A 6 5.77 7.70 13.34
C LEU A 6 6.75 8.59 12.54
N PRO A 7 7.82 9.12 13.16
CA PRO A 7 8.76 9.98 12.45
C PRO A 7 9.45 9.20 11.33
N TRP A 8 9.78 9.87 10.21
CA TRP A 8 10.70 9.29 9.22
C TRP A 8 12.12 9.40 9.76
N ILE A 9 12.77 8.26 9.99
CA ILE A 9 14.09 8.18 10.62
C ILE A 9 15.11 7.93 9.53
N ALA A 10 15.91 8.95 9.25
CA ALA A 10 16.92 8.90 8.21
C ALA A 10 18.09 9.86 8.52
N GLU A 11 19.31 9.37 8.31
CA GLU A 11 20.54 10.15 8.25
C GLU A 11 21.29 9.91 6.93
N ASP A 12 21.07 8.77 6.28
CA ASP A 12 21.70 8.43 5.03
C ASP A 12 21.20 9.33 3.88
N PRO A 13 22.10 9.88 3.05
CA PRO A 13 21.71 10.71 1.91
C PRO A 13 20.69 10.04 0.97
N ALA A 14 20.73 8.71 0.83
CA ALA A 14 19.75 7.98 0.01
C ALA A 14 18.34 8.07 0.58
N SER A 15 18.20 7.93 1.90
CA SER A 15 16.91 8.01 2.60
C SER A 15 16.40 9.45 2.72
N LEU A 16 17.29 10.42 2.85
CA LEU A 16 16.93 11.84 2.82
C LEU A 16 16.39 12.25 1.45
N ARG A 17 17.06 11.83 0.36
CA ARG A 17 16.55 12.05 -1.00
C ARG A 17 15.20 11.36 -1.24
N LEU A 18 15.01 10.16 -0.70
CA LEU A 18 13.73 9.46 -0.78
C LEU A 18 12.63 10.24 -0.07
N PHE A 19 12.93 10.84 1.08
CA PHE A 19 12.00 11.72 1.80
C PHE A 19 11.61 12.95 0.98
N GLU A 20 12.58 13.66 0.39
CA GLU A 20 12.32 14.82 -0.49
C GLU A 20 11.46 14.45 -1.71
N LEU A 21 11.66 13.26 -2.28
CA LEU A 21 10.82 12.74 -3.36
C LEU A 21 9.42 12.41 -2.86
N ALA A 22 9.30 11.83 -1.66
CA ALA A 22 8.01 11.53 -1.05
C ALA A 22 7.19 12.80 -0.82
N GLU A 23 7.81 13.90 -0.36
CA GLU A 23 7.15 15.21 -0.23
C GLU A 23 6.58 15.72 -1.55
N LYS A 24 7.37 15.63 -2.64
CA LYS A 24 6.92 16.03 -3.99
C LYS A 24 5.80 15.15 -4.52
N VAL A 25 5.87 13.85 -4.26
CA VAL A 25 4.86 12.87 -4.72
C VAL A 25 3.59 12.90 -3.86
N ALA A 26 3.66 13.38 -2.62
CA ALA A 26 2.52 13.46 -1.71
C ALA A 26 1.39 14.36 -2.23
N VAL A 27 1.74 15.47 -2.91
CA VAL A 27 0.76 16.39 -3.49
C VAL A 27 0.11 15.88 -4.79
N ALA A 28 0.73 14.91 -5.46
CA ALA A 28 0.20 14.36 -6.71
C ALA A 28 -0.99 13.42 -6.45
N PRO A 29 -2.13 13.56 -7.16
CA PRO A 29 -3.30 12.70 -6.95
C PRO A 29 -3.18 11.31 -7.60
N THR A 30 -2.11 11.09 -8.37
CA THR A 30 -1.88 9.90 -9.20
C THR A 30 -1.50 8.67 -8.36
N THR A 31 -1.69 7.51 -8.97
CA THR A 31 -1.22 6.22 -8.46
C THR A 31 0.28 6.26 -8.15
N LEU A 32 0.64 5.72 -7.00
CA LEU A 32 2.03 5.58 -6.57
C LEU A 32 2.39 4.11 -6.45
N LEU A 33 3.47 3.69 -7.09
CA LEU A 33 4.11 2.40 -6.89
C LEU A 33 5.30 2.56 -5.94
N ILE A 34 5.35 1.78 -4.87
CA ILE A 34 6.50 1.72 -3.96
C ILE A 34 7.11 0.33 -4.04
N THR A 35 8.40 0.29 -4.40
CA THR A 35 9.14 -0.95 -4.55
C THR A 35 10.27 -1.03 -3.52
N GLY A 36 10.74 -2.24 -3.24
CA GLY A 36 11.86 -2.47 -2.33
C GLY A 36 11.71 -3.80 -1.61
N GLU A 37 12.80 -4.27 -1.01
CA GLU A 37 12.82 -5.57 -0.33
C GLU A 37 11.83 -5.64 0.85
N SER A 38 11.52 -6.86 1.29
CA SER A 38 10.72 -7.05 2.50
C SER A 38 11.41 -6.40 3.70
N GLY A 39 10.63 -5.75 4.57
CA GLY A 39 11.15 -5.12 5.79
C GLY A 39 11.94 -3.81 5.60
N THR A 40 11.99 -3.23 4.40
CA THR A 40 12.69 -1.93 4.18
C THR A 40 11.87 -0.71 4.60
N GLY A 41 10.63 -0.88 5.07
CA GLY A 41 9.78 0.24 5.50
C GLY A 41 8.91 0.86 4.41
N LYS A 42 8.58 0.10 3.34
CA LYS A 42 7.62 0.52 2.30
C LYS A 42 6.27 0.97 2.88
N ASP A 43 5.80 0.27 3.91
CA ASP A 43 4.59 0.61 4.66
C ASP A 43 4.65 1.96 5.36
N HIS A 44 5.83 2.27 5.92
CA HIS A 44 6.04 3.53 6.59
C HIS A 44 6.07 4.68 5.56
N LEU A 45 6.72 4.45 4.41
CA LEU A 45 6.76 5.42 3.32
C LEU A 45 5.36 5.69 2.74
N SER A 46 4.52 4.67 2.54
CA SER A 46 3.15 4.87 2.01
C SER A 46 2.27 5.67 2.96
N ARG A 47 2.38 5.42 4.27
CA ARG A 47 1.72 6.22 5.30
C ARG A 47 2.26 7.65 5.32
N LEU A 48 3.57 7.84 5.26
CA LEU A 48 4.20 9.16 5.22
C LEU A 48 3.68 9.98 4.04
N VAL A 49 3.64 9.39 2.83
CA VAL A 49 3.11 10.06 1.63
C VAL A 49 1.65 10.49 1.81
N HIS A 50 0.84 9.68 2.48
CA HIS A 50 -0.54 10.03 2.80
C HIS A 50 -0.61 11.22 3.78
N GLU A 51 0.19 11.19 4.85
CA GLU A 51 0.22 12.23 5.90
C GLU A 51 0.75 13.58 5.40
N LEU A 52 1.69 13.57 4.45
CA LEU A 52 2.23 14.76 3.78
C LEU A 52 1.28 15.32 2.72
N GLY A 53 0.33 14.52 2.24
CA GLY A 53 -0.53 14.87 1.12
C GLY A 53 -1.78 15.68 1.50
N PRO A 54 -2.54 16.16 0.50
CA PRO A 54 -3.80 16.88 0.72
C PRO A 54 -4.91 16.01 1.32
N ARG A 55 -4.74 14.68 1.29
CA ARG A 55 -5.71 13.68 1.77
C ARG A 55 -5.41 13.18 3.19
N ARG A 56 -4.49 13.82 3.93
CA ARG A 56 -4.03 13.35 5.26
C ARG A 56 -5.11 13.18 6.31
N ASP A 57 -6.23 13.91 6.18
CA ASP A 57 -7.35 13.88 7.12
C ASP A 57 -8.46 12.90 6.66
N ALA A 58 -8.28 12.26 5.50
CA ALA A 58 -9.19 11.29 4.91
C ALA A 58 -8.76 9.84 5.24
N PRO A 59 -9.60 8.82 5.01
CA PRO A 59 -9.29 7.44 5.37
C PRO A 59 -7.99 6.92 4.75
N TYR A 60 -7.17 6.24 5.56
CA TYR A 60 -6.04 5.45 5.10
C TYR A 60 -6.36 3.97 5.29
N LEU A 61 -6.64 3.25 4.20
CA LEU A 61 -7.03 1.84 4.23
C LEU A 61 -5.96 0.99 3.56
N LYS A 62 -5.43 0.01 4.28
CA LYS A 62 -4.47 -0.97 3.75
C LYS A 62 -5.12 -2.35 3.59
N ILE A 63 -4.80 -3.04 2.51
CA ILE A 63 -5.07 -4.46 2.29
C ILE A 63 -3.77 -5.17 1.92
N ASP A 64 -3.52 -6.31 2.56
CA ASP A 64 -2.40 -7.19 2.24
C ASP A 64 -2.89 -8.30 1.31
N CYS A 65 -2.41 -8.28 0.06
CA CYS A 65 -2.82 -9.19 -1.00
C CYS A 65 -2.17 -10.58 -0.88
N ALA A 66 -1.11 -10.73 -0.09
CA ALA A 66 -0.39 -12.00 0.08
C ALA A 66 -0.87 -12.80 1.29
N SER A 67 -1.39 -12.12 2.33
CA SER A 67 -1.82 -12.75 3.59
C SER A 67 -3.17 -13.47 3.53
N LEU A 68 -4.00 -13.18 2.51
CA LEU A 68 -5.36 -13.70 2.38
C LEU A 68 -5.50 -14.62 1.17
N PRO A 69 -6.38 -15.63 1.23
CA PRO A 69 -6.81 -16.39 0.06
C PRO A 69 -7.31 -15.46 -1.06
N PRO A 70 -7.06 -15.77 -2.35
CA PRO A 70 -7.39 -14.87 -3.46
C PRO A 70 -8.85 -14.38 -3.50
N GLN A 71 -9.81 -15.27 -3.20
CA GLN A 71 -11.23 -14.91 -3.14
C GLN A 71 -11.55 -13.92 -2.00
N LEU A 72 -10.85 -14.04 -0.87
CA LEU A 72 -11.00 -13.12 0.25
C LEU A 72 -10.32 -11.78 -0.04
N VAL A 73 -9.20 -11.76 -0.76
CA VAL A 73 -8.58 -10.52 -1.24
C VAL A 73 -9.55 -9.74 -2.13
N GLU A 74 -10.18 -10.41 -3.10
CA GLU A 74 -11.17 -9.77 -3.97
C GLU A 74 -12.39 -9.26 -3.18
N SER A 75 -12.88 -10.07 -2.24
CA SER A 75 -14.02 -9.71 -1.38
C SER A 75 -13.71 -8.53 -0.46
N GLU A 76 -12.50 -8.46 0.12
CA GLU A 76 -12.06 -7.31 0.92
C GLU A 76 -11.85 -6.06 0.05
N LEU A 77 -11.26 -6.20 -1.14
CA LEU A 77 -10.94 -5.05 -2.00
C LEU A 77 -12.20 -4.45 -2.65
N PHE A 78 -13.00 -5.28 -3.31
CA PHE A 78 -14.16 -4.87 -4.11
C PHE A 78 -15.49 -4.97 -3.35
N GLY A 79 -15.54 -5.69 -2.24
CA GLY A 79 -16.81 -6.02 -1.59
C GLY A 79 -17.59 -7.10 -2.36
N HIS A 80 -18.70 -7.53 -1.79
CA HIS A 80 -19.56 -8.54 -2.41
C HIS A 80 -21.03 -8.31 -2.09
N GLU A 81 -21.88 -8.73 -3.02
CA GLU A 81 -23.32 -8.86 -2.79
C GLU A 81 -23.62 -10.21 -2.12
N ARG A 82 -24.78 -10.27 -1.45
CA ARG A 82 -25.28 -11.52 -0.85
C ARG A 82 -25.45 -12.58 -1.95
N GLY A 83 -24.88 -13.76 -1.73
CA GLY A 83 -24.95 -14.88 -2.67
C GLY A 83 -23.91 -14.86 -3.80
N ALA A 84 -22.95 -13.93 -3.79
CA ALA A 84 -21.90 -13.84 -4.81
C ALA A 84 -20.99 -15.09 -4.90
N PHE A 85 -20.79 -15.79 -3.78
CA PHE A 85 -20.03 -17.03 -3.68
C PHE A 85 -20.48 -17.86 -2.47
N THR A 86 -20.01 -19.10 -2.35
CA THR A 86 -20.28 -19.96 -1.20
C THR A 86 -19.72 -19.34 0.09
N GLY A 87 -20.60 -18.87 0.97
CA GLY A 87 -20.23 -18.15 2.20
C GLY A 87 -20.54 -16.65 2.19
N ALA A 88 -21.01 -16.10 1.07
CA ALA A 88 -21.51 -14.72 0.97
C ALA A 88 -22.93 -14.60 1.58
N VAL A 89 -23.04 -14.77 2.90
CA VAL A 89 -24.33 -14.77 3.61
C VAL A 89 -24.97 -13.37 3.67
N GLU A 90 -24.13 -12.34 3.69
CA GLU A 90 -24.53 -10.93 3.77
C GLU A 90 -23.78 -10.11 2.72
N ARG A 91 -24.25 -8.89 2.44
CA ARG A 91 -23.52 -7.93 1.63
C ARG A 91 -22.37 -7.36 2.46
N LYS A 92 -21.21 -7.15 1.82
CA LYS A 92 -20.03 -6.53 2.45
C LYS A 92 -19.47 -5.43 1.56
N LEU A 93 -19.19 -4.27 2.15
CA LEU A 93 -18.52 -3.15 1.47
C LEU A 93 -17.02 -3.42 1.36
N GLY A 94 -16.44 -3.14 0.20
CA GLY A 94 -15.01 -3.30 -0.05
C GLY A 94 -14.18 -2.10 0.41
N ARG A 95 -12.85 -2.26 0.48
CA ARG A 95 -11.93 -1.16 0.77
C ARG A 95 -12.00 -0.04 -0.26
N LEU A 96 -12.27 -0.36 -1.53
CA LEU A 96 -12.50 0.63 -2.59
C LEU A 96 -13.68 1.55 -2.29
N GLU A 97 -14.75 1.00 -1.74
CA GLU A 97 -15.95 1.76 -1.36
C GLU A 97 -15.72 2.55 -0.07
N LEU A 98 -15.12 1.92 0.94
CA LEU A 98 -14.85 2.53 2.24
C LEU A 98 -13.78 3.62 2.18
N GLY A 99 -12.92 3.61 1.15
CA GLY A 99 -11.80 4.55 1.02
C GLY A 99 -12.23 5.98 0.72
N GLY A 100 -13.43 6.19 0.16
CA GLY A 100 -13.94 7.53 -0.19
C GLY A 100 -12.94 8.36 -0.99
N ASN A 101 -12.60 9.54 -0.49
CA ASN A 101 -11.61 10.46 -1.06
C ASN A 101 -10.18 10.28 -0.47
N GLY A 102 -9.97 9.22 0.32
CA GLY A 102 -8.73 8.94 1.05
C GLY A 102 -7.67 8.21 0.24
N THR A 103 -6.96 7.28 0.86
CA THR A 103 -5.87 6.50 0.26
C THR A 103 -6.05 5.02 0.53
N ILE A 104 -5.93 4.23 -0.52
CA ILE A 104 -6.01 2.77 -0.46
C ILE A 104 -4.66 2.19 -0.84
N VAL A 105 -4.11 1.39 0.06
CA VAL A 105 -2.80 0.76 -0.10
C VAL A 105 -2.98 -0.72 -0.38
N LEU A 106 -2.45 -1.16 -1.52
CA LEU A 106 -2.38 -2.54 -1.97
C LEU A 106 -0.98 -3.06 -1.65
N ASP A 107 -0.84 -3.81 -0.55
CA ASP A 107 0.44 -4.39 -0.18
C ASP A 107 0.65 -5.75 -0.84
N GLU A 108 1.88 -5.96 -1.30
CA GLU A 108 2.27 -7.07 -2.18
C GLU A 108 1.33 -7.25 -3.38
N VAL A 109 1.15 -6.18 -4.18
CA VAL A 109 0.24 -6.15 -5.35
C VAL A 109 0.54 -7.26 -6.37
N ALA A 110 1.78 -7.76 -6.42
CA ALA A 110 2.19 -8.86 -7.29
C ALA A 110 1.51 -10.20 -6.94
N ALA A 111 0.99 -10.34 -5.71
CA ALA A 111 0.28 -11.54 -5.26
C ALA A 111 -1.18 -11.63 -5.76
N LEU A 112 -1.69 -10.58 -6.42
CA LEU A 112 -3.06 -10.57 -6.94
C LEU A 112 -3.29 -11.66 -7.98
N SER A 113 -4.45 -12.32 -7.88
CA SER A 113 -4.91 -13.27 -8.90
C SER A 113 -5.07 -12.58 -10.27
N PRO A 114 -4.99 -13.29 -11.40
CA PRO A 114 -5.24 -12.70 -12.73
C PRO A 114 -6.61 -12.03 -12.85
N GLY A 115 -7.63 -12.59 -12.17
CA GLY A 115 -8.97 -12.00 -12.08
C GLY A 115 -8.97 -10.67 -11.33
N ALA A 116 -8.32 -10.61 -10.16
CA ALA A 116 -8.18 -9.41 -9.38
C ALA A 116 -7.35 -8.34 -10.10
N GLN A 117 -6.28 -8.72 -10.80
CA GLN A 117 -5.47 -7.82 -11.64
C GLN A 117 -6.33 -7.16 -12.73
N SER A 118 -7.20 -7.94 -13.38
CA SER A 118 -8.09 -7.44 -14.43
C SER A 118 -9.12 -6.43 -13.88
N LYS A 119 -9.68 -6.70 -12.70
CA LYS A 119 -10.60 -5.76 -12.03
C LYS A 119 -9.90 -4.50 -11.54
N LEU A 120 -8.69 -4.64 -10.99
CA LEU A 120 -7.88 -3.50 -10.56
C LEU A 120 -7.50 -2.59 -11.73
N LEU A 121 -7.21 -3.17 -12.89
CA LEU A 121 -6.97 -2.40 -14.12
C LEU A 121 -8.19 -1.53 -14.47
N ARG A 122 -9.40 -2.09 -14.41
CA ARG A 122 -10.66 -1.33 -14.65
C ARG A 122 -10.81 -0.18 -13.65
N VAL A 123 -10.53 -0.42 -12.36
CA VAL A 123 -10.52 0.63 -11.32
C VAL A 123 -9.55 1.77 -11.68
N LEU A 124 -8.33 1.44 -12.10
CA LEU A 124 -7.30 2.42 -12.43
C LEU A 124 -7.65 3.24 -13.68
N GLN A 125 -8.32 2.62 -14.66
CA GLN A 125 -8.68 3.26 -15.93
C GLN A 125 -9.97 4.07 -15.84
N GLU A 126 -11.03 3.48 -15.30
CA GLU A 126 -12.38 4.05 -15.31
C GLU A 126 -12.73 4.80 -14.02
N ARG A 127 -11.90 4.66 -12.96
CA ARG A 127 -12.25 5.11 -11.60
C ARG A 127 -13.60 4.54 -11.15
N ALA A 128 -13.90 3.33 -11.59
CA ALA A 128 -15.15 2.63 -11.33
C ALA A 128 -14.92 1.12 -11.14
N PHE A 129 -15.83 0.47 -10.40
CA PHE A 129 -15.81 -0.96 -10.17
C PHE A 129 -17.21 -1.49 -9.82
N GLU A 130 -17.36 -2.81 -9.81
CA GLU A 130 -18.56 -3.51 -9.37
C GLU A 130 -18.20 -4.42 -8.20
N ARG A 131 -19.13 -4.61 -7.27
CA ARG A 131 -18.97 -5.61 -6.20
C ARG A 131 -18.98 -7.01 -6.81
N LEU A 132 -18.38 -7.98 -6.11
CA LEU A 132 -18.47 -9.38 -6.52
C LEU A 132 -19.95 -9.82 -6.56
N GLY A 133 -20.39 -10.37 -7.69
CA GLY A 133 -21.77 -10.81 -7.90
C GLY A 133 -22.79 -9.67 -8.03
N GLY A 134 -22.35 -8.41 -8.02
CA GLY A 134 -23.19 -7.24 -8.24
C GLY A 134 -23.10 -6.72 -9.67
N THR A 135 -24.07 -5.89 -10.06
CA THR A 135 -24.09 -5.17 -11.34
C THR A 135 -24.08 -3.65 -11.15
N GLU A 136 -24.12 -3.18 -9.90
CA GLU A 136 -24.04 -1.76 -9.57
C GLU A 136 -22.60 -1.27 -9.81
N THR A 137 -22.45 -0.29 -10.70
CA THR A 137 -21.19 0.40 -10.92
C THR A 137 -20.99 1.48 -9.85
N LEU A 138 -19.88 1.40 -9.12
CA LEU A 138 -19.47 2.32 -8.06
C LEU A 138 -18.23 3.09 -8.51
N HIS A 139 -18.12 4.35 -8.10
CA HIS A 139 -16.97 5.19 -8.43
C HIS A 139 -16.04 5.40 -7.24
N ILE A 140 -14.75 5.60 -7.51
CA ILE A 140 -13.74 5.89 -6.48
C ILE A 140 -13.03 7.22 -6.72
N GLU A 141 -12.80 7.97 -5.64
CA GLU A 141 -11.95 9.17 -5.64
C GLU A 141 -10.61 8.95 -4.91
N ALA A 142 -10.50 7.82 -4.22
CA ALA A 142 -9.33 7.46 -3.44
C ALA A 142 -8.06 7.40 -4.29
N ARG A 143 -6.94 7.82 -3.69
CA ARG A 143 -5.62 7.57 -4.23
C ARG A 143 -5.27 6.09 -4.06
N LEU A 144 -4.76 5.46 -5.10
CA LEU A 144 -4.23 4.10 -5.02
C LEU A 144 -2.71 4.15 -4.81
N VAL A 145 -2.21 3.39 -3.85
CA VAL A 145 -0.79 3.17 -3.62
C VAL A 145 -0.54 1.67 -3.66
N ALA A 146 0.38 1.20 -4.49
CA ALA A 146 0.73 -0.20 -4.61
C ALA A 146 2.14 -0.42 -4.03
N LEU A 147 2.30 -1.44 -3.19
CA LEU A 147 3.58 -1.86 -2.64
C LEU A 147 3.93 -3.25 -3.19
N THR A 148 5.21 -3.48 -3.46
CA THR A 148 5.69 -4.80 -3.89
C THR A 148 7.16 -4.97 -3.55
N ASN A 149 7.55 -6.20 -3.22
CA ASN A 149 8.94 -6.61 -3.19
C ASN A 149 9.39 -7.37 -4.47
N VAL A 150 8.43 -7.73 -5.32
CA VAL A 150 8.66 -8.44 -6.58
C VAL A 150 9.06 -7.46 -7.67
N ASP A 151 10.04 -7.86 -8.49
CA ASP A 151 10.37 -7.23 -9.76
C ASP A 151 9.20 -7.41 -10.74
N LEU A 152 8.35 -6.38 -10.84
CA LEU A 152 7.18 -6.39 -11.73
C LEU A 152 7.55 -6.55 -13.20
N PRO A 153 8.58 -5.88 -13.76
CA PRO A 153 9.09 -6.19 -15.11
C PRO A 153 9.37 -7.68 -15.34
N ALA A 154 10.06 -8.34 -14.40
CA ALA A 154 10.33 -9.77 -14.50
C ALA A 154 9.05 -10.61 -14.40
N ALA A 155 8.11 -10.23 -13.52
CA ALA A 155 6.82 -10.90 -13.38
C ALA A 155 5.94 -10.76 -14.63
N VAL A 156 6.01 -9.63 -15.33
CA VAL A 156 5.35 -9.42 -16.63
C VAL A 156 5.94 -10.35 -17.68
N GLN A 157 7.27 -10.45 -17.77
CA GLN A 157 7.94 -11.37 -18.70
C GLN A 157 7.60 -12.84 -18.40
N ALA A 158 7.41 -13.19 -17.14
CA ALA A 158 7.01 -14.53 -16.70
C ALA A 158 5.50 -14.82 -16.90
N GLY A 159 4.69 -13.82 -17.28
CA GLY A 159 3.24 -13.95 -17.46
C GLY A 159 2.44 -14.05 -16.16
N SER A 160 3.06 -13.83 -15.00
CA SER A 160 2.39 -13.84 -13.70
C SER A 160 1.77 -12.48 -13.34
N PHE A 161 2.17 -11.42 -14.04
CA PHE A 161 1.62 -10.08 -13.88
C PHE A 161 1.26 -9.47 -15.23
N ARG A 162 0.11 -8.78 -15.31
CA ARG A 162 -0.33 -8.17 -16.56
C ARG A 162 0.49 -6.92 -16.89
N GLU A 163 0.94 -6.84 -18.14
CA GLU A 163 1.71 -5.70 -18.67
C GLU A 163 0.93 -4.37 -18.60
N ASP A 164 -0.35 -4.39 -18.99
CA ASP A 164 -1.23 -3.21 -18.98
C ASP A 164 -1.43 -2.64 -17.57
N LEU A 165 -1.58 -3.51 -16.57
CA LEU A 165 -1.67 -3.15 -15.17
C LEU A 165 -0.35 -2.57 -14.66
N TYR A 166 0.79 -3.17 -15.00
CA TYR A 166 2.10 -2.66 -14.61
C TYR A 166 2.29 -1.22 -15.08
N PHE A 167 2.00 -0.90 -16.35
CA PHE A 167 2.13 0.45 -16.86
C PHE A 167 1.18 1.45 -16.20
N ARG A 168 -0.02 1.03 -15.77
CA ARG A 168 -0.96 1.89 -15.03
C ARG A 168 -0.59 2.11 -13.56
N LEU A 169 0.15 1.19 -12.96
CA LEU A 169 0.69 1.34 -11.61
C LEU A 169 1.98 2.17 -11.61
N ASN A 170 2.86 1.95 -12.58
CA ASN A 170 4.19 2.54 -12.69
C ASN A 170 4.19 3.98 -13.24
N VAL A 171 3.27 4.83 -12.77
CA VAL A 171 3.19 6.24 -13.19
C VAL A 171 4.09 7.13 -12.34
N LEU A 172 4.04 6.97 -11.02
CA LEU A 172 4.99 7.54 -10.08
C LEU A 172 5.55 6.38 -9.26
N THR A 173 6.88 6.30 -9.16
CA THR A 173 7.54 5.18 -8.51
C THR A 173 8.57 5.66 -7.51
N LEU A 174 8.51 5.11 -6.29
CA LEU A 174 9.51 5.31 -5.25
C LEU A 174 10.13 3.97 -4.89
N THR A 175 11.45 3.86 -5.03
CA THR A 175 12.19 2.66 -4.65
C THR A 175 12.83 2.88 -3.29
N VAL A 176 12.49 2.02 -2.32
CA VAL A 176 13.10 2.04 -0.99
C VAL A 176 14.38 1.22 -1.01
N PRO A 177 15.57 1.83 -0.81
CA PRO A 177 16.82 1.11 -0.83
C PRO A 177 16.91 0.13 0.35
N PRO A 178 17.51 -1.05 0.15
CA PRO A 178 17.75 -2.00 1.23
C PRO A 178 18.71 -1.41 2.26
N LEU A 179 18.62 -1.85 3.52
CA LEU A 179 19.37 -1.24 4.62
C LEU A 179 20.91 -1.28 4.41
N ARG A 180 21.40 -2.27 3.66
CA ARG A 180 22.82 -2.39 3.28
C ARG A 180 23.36 -1.25 2.41
N GLU A 181 22.48 -0.54 1.70
CA GLU A 181 22.77 0.61 0.84
C GLU A 181 22.57 1.96 1.55
N ARG A 182 22.00 1.95 2.76
CA ARG A 182 21.75 3.15 3.58
C ARG A 182 22.23 2.95 5.01
N ARG A 183 23.54 2.71 5.15
CA ARG A 183 24.14 2.26 6.42
C ARG A 183 24.07 3.31 7.53
N ALA A 184 24.03 4.61 7.19
CA ALA A 184 23.91 5.66 8.20
C ALA A 184 22.57 5.61 8.94
N ASP A 185 21.52 5.02 8.36
CA ASP A 185 20.24 4.87 9.03
C ASP A 185 20.22 3.78 10.12
N ILE A 186 21.22 2.88 10.13
CA ILE A 186 21.21 1.71 11.02
C ILE A 186 21.18 2.16 12.49
N LEU A 187 22.05 3.08 12.88
CA LEU A 187 22.16 3.52 14.28
C LEU A 187 20.89 4.29 14.73
N PRO A 188 20.40 5.31 14.00
CA PRO A 188 19.15 5.99 14.33
C PRO A 188 17.94 5.05 14.42
N LEU A 189 17.81 4.11 13.47
CA LEU A 189 16.73 3.12 13.48
C LEU A 189 16.85 2.18 14.69
N ALA A 190 18.05 1.71 15.02
CA ALA A 190 18.27 0.84 16.17
C ALA A 190 17.92 1.55 17.49
N VAL A 191 18.37 2.80 17.65
CA VAL A 191 18.04 3.63 18.83
C VAL A 191 16.54 3.81 18.95
N HIS A 192 15.85 4.16 17.87
CA HIS A 192 14.41 4.33 17.88
C HIS A 192 13.67 3.03 18.21
N LEU A 193 14.05 1.90 17.59
CA LEU A 193 13.45 0.60 17.88
C LEU A 193 13.65 0.21 19.35
N LEU A 194 14.82 0.46 19.93
CA LEU A 194 15.07 0.23 21.35
C LEU A 194 14.14 1.06 22.24
N VAL A 195 13.97 2.34 21.94
CA VAL A 195 13.05 3.23 22.68
C VAL A 195 11.60 2.77 22.54
N THR A 196 11.16 2.45 21.33
CA THR A 196 9.77 2.04 21.05
C THR A 196 9.45 0.66 21.65
N LEU A 197 10.37 -0.30 21.59
CA LEU A 197 10.15 -1.62 22.21
C LEU A 197 10.23 -1.57 23.74
N ARG A 198 10.95 -0.60 24.30
CA ARG A 198 11.01 -0.40 25.76
C ARG A 198 9.66 -0.02 26.35
N SER A 199 8.89 0.82 25.67
CA SER A 199 7.54 1.21 26.13
C SER A 199 6.56 0.03 26.10
N VAL A 200 6.75 -0.90 25.15
CA VAL A 200 5.96 -2.13 25.03
C VAL A 200 6.32 -3.17 26.10
N HIS A 201 7.59 -3.26 26.50
CA HIS A 201 8.09 -4.30 27.40
C HIS A 201 8.39 -3.85 28.85
N GLY A 202 8.18 -2.58 29.20
CA GLY A 202 8.23 -2.09 30.57
C GLY A 202 9.57 -2.22 31.29
N ARG A 203 10.71 -2.30 30.57
CA ARG A 203 12.04 -2.43 31.18
C ARG A 203 12.71 -1.06 31.37
N PRO A 204 13.23 -0.72 32.57
CA PRO A 204 14.05 0.48 32.77
C PRO A 204 15.42 0.34 32.08
N CYS A 205 16.03 1.46 31.69
CA CYS A 205 17.40 1.51 31.17
C CYS A 205 18.35 0.89 32.19
N ALA A 206 19.22 -0.01 31.76
CA ALA A 206 20.49 -0.17 32.46
C ALA A 206 21.33 1.07 32.11
N GLU A 207 21.77 1.78 33.14
CA GLU A 207 22.68 2.93 33.07
C GLU A 207 24.03 2.55 32.43
#